data_AF-A0A412IX88-F1
#
_entry.id   AF-A0A412IX88-F1
#
_cell.length_a   1.000
_cell.length_b   1.000
_cell.length_c   1.000
_cell.angle_alpha   90.00
_cell.angle_beta   90.00
_cell.angle_gamma   90.00
#
_symmetry.space_group_name_H-M   'P 1'
#
loop_
_entity.id
_entity.type
_entity.pdbx_description
1 polymer ?
#
loop_
_entity_poly.entity_id
_entity_poly.type
_entity_poly.pdbx_seq_one_letter_code
_entity_poly.pdbx_strand_id
1 'polypeptide(L)'
;MHLFPSTKIFVSFGSFEIAWYAVLILTGALCAYLLCQRTMKKWGYAPEVLDDYVVPMLFIGILGARAWYVIFEWQYYSQHMNEIVAIWNGGLAIHGGLIAGFIFSLFFFKRRKISFLRMFDLIMPTVLLAQAFGRWGNFMNQEAYGGIVPESFFAHYPAFIKNQMFIDGAYRMPTFLFESVCNLLGFLFITFIFRKYWYKRRGDCGFMYMVWYGITRFVIEGMRTDSLMVLGLRTAQLVSLALMGVGCLGLMGVFHKTFHWKKKPVVLFDLDGTLIDSQQLVFETFRRVFKELKPDYELSNEELYTFFGPTLEVTFSKYFPEDQVQSIIDRYQIINKSLHKELLKEIPHAKEMLEGLKKENIQCAVVSNKRIEVVKRGLKQSGLDVYFDVVLGKENLPEPKPSASGLIEACNLLHTSHDDCIYVGDNVADIVAAKNMAAYSVGFSVDEKQREALKQAKPCKVIDDLMQLIPLCKEDHIWSDNTIW
;
A
#
# COMPACT_ATOMS: atom_id res chain seq x y z
N MET A 1 -5.91 32.86 -28.91
CA MET A 1 -5.89 32.23 -27.58
C MET A 1 -5.99 33.35 -26.56
N HIS A 2 -7.06 33.39 -25.78
CA HIS A 2 -7.23 34.37 -24.71
C HIS A 2 -7.16 33.66 -23.36
N LEU A 3 -6.24 34.10 -22.50
CA LEU A 3 -6.12 33.60 -21.13
C LEU A 3 -7.03 34.41 -20.22
N PHE A 4 -7.77 33.71 -19.36
CA PHE A 4 -8.65 34.28 -18.33
C PHE A 4 -9.65 35.32 -18.86
N PRO A 5 -10.43 35.04 -19.93
CA PRO A 5 -11.36 36.02 -20.48
C PRO A 5 -12.51 36.35 -19.52
N SER A 6 -12.77 35.50 -18.52
CA SER A 6 -13.72 35.75 -17.43
C SER A 6 -13.29 35.02 -16.16
N THR A 7 -13.99 35.26 -15.05
CA THR A 7 -13.77 34.51 -13.80
C THR A 7 -14.15 33.04 -13.91
N LYS A 8 -14.96 32.64 -14.91
CA LYS A 8 -15.35 31.24 -15.13
C LYS A 8 -14.41 30.51 -16.09
N ILE A 9 -13.82 31.22 -17.04
CA ILE A 9 -13.07 30.64 -18.17
C ILE A 9 -11.57 30.77 -17.92
N PHE A 10 -10.86 29.65 -18.01
CA PHE A 10 -9.40 29.57 -17.90
C PHE A 10 -8.71 29.98 -19.21
N VAL A 11 -9.14 29.40 -20.33
CA VAL A 11 -8.61 29.73 -21.66
C VAL A 11 -9.69 29.55 -22.73
N SER A 12 -9.67 30.40 -23.75
CA SER A 12 -10.51 30.26 -24.95
C SER A 12 -9.70 30.22 -26.25
N PHE A 13 -10.17 29.38 -27.17
CA PHE A 13 -9.68 29.18 -28.53
C PHE A 13 -10.87 29.33 -29.50
N GLY A 14 -11.21 30.56 -29.88
CA GLY A 14 -12.42 30.81 -30.68
C GLY A 14 -13.68 30.43 -29.89
N SER A 15 -14.50 29.51 -30.42
CA SER A 15 -15.70 28.99 -29.75
C SER A 15 -15.44 27.90 -28.71
N PHE A 16 -14.20 27.41 -28.62
CA PHE A 16 -13.84 26.38 -27.65
C PHE A 16 -13.31 27.02 -26.37
N GLU A 17 -13.92 26.68 -25.23
CA GLU A 17 -13.59 27.26 -23.92
C GLU A 17 -13.29 26.17 -22.89
N ILE A 18 -12.26 26.38 -22.09
CA ILE A 18 -11.94 25.53 -20.93
C ILE A 18 -12.26 26.33 -19.68
N ALA A 19 -13.15 25.81 -18.85
CA ALA A 19 -13.54 26.42 -17.57
C ALA A 19 -12.50 26.17 -16.48
N TRP A 20 -12.35 27.13 -15.56
CA TRP A 20 -11.55 26.97 -14.34
C TRP A 20 -11.98 25.76 -13.51
N TYR A 21 -13.28 25.47 -13.51
CA TYR A 21 -13.85 24.31 -12.85
C TYR A 21 -13.17 22.99 -13.25
N ALA A 22 -12.98 22.78 -14.56
CA ALA A 22 -12.34 21.59 -15.09
C ALA A 22 -10.86 21.52 -14.69
N VAL A 23 -10.14 22.65 -14.77
CA VAL A 23 -8.72 22.74 -14.39
C VAL A 23 -8.53 22.38 -12.91
N LEU A 24 -9.37 22.91 -12.02
CA LEU A 24 -9.25 22.68 -10.58
C LEU A 24 -9.59 21.23 -10.19
N ILE A 25 -10.63 20.64 -10.78
CA ILE A 25 -10.94 19.22 -10.57
C ILE A 25 -9.81 18.32 -11.06
N LEU A 26 -9.30 18.55 -12.27
CA LEU A 26 -8.20 17.76 -12.82
C LEU A 26 -6.93 17.90 -12.00
N THR A 27 -6.65 19.10 -11.48
CA THR A 27 -5.50 19.33 -10.57
C THR A 27 -5.67 18.55 -9.28
N GLY A 28 -6.85 18.60 -8.65
CA GLY A 28 -7.15 17.83 -7.45
C GLY A 28 -7.04 16.31 -7.67
N ALA A 29 -7.58 15.82 -8.79
CA ALA A 29 -7.47 14.42 -9.18
C ALA A 29 -6.02 13.99 -9.44
N LEU A 30 -5.22 14.83 -10.10
CA LEU A 30 -3.80 14.59 -10.34
C LEU A 30 -3.02 14.54 -9.02
N CYS A 31 -3.26 15.47 -8.08
CA CYS A 31 -2.64 15.43 -6.76
C CYS A 31 -2.98 14.13 -6.02
N ALA A 32 -4.26 13.71 -6.04
CA ALA A 32 -4.68 12.45 -5.43
C ALA A 32 -4.00 11.24 -6.08
N TYR A 33 -3.96 11.18 -7.41
CA TYR A 33 -3.28 10.14 -8.18
C TYR A 33 -1.79 10.06 -7.84
N LEU A 34 -1.06 11.19 -7.85
CA LEU A 34 0.37 11.21 -7.57
C LEU A 34 0.70 10.76 -6.14
N LEU A 35 -0.14 11.12 -5.17
CA LEU A 35 0.02 10.66 -3.79
C LEU A 35 -0.23 9.14 -3.68
N CYS A 36 -1.31 8.64 -4.28
CA CYS A 36 -1.58 7.21 -4.33
C CYS A 36 -0.44 6.45 -5.03
N GLN A 37 0.04 6.94 -6.16
CA GLN A 37 1.12 6.32 -6.94
C GLN A 37 2.42 6.24 -6.14
N ARG A 38 2.77 7.33 -5.45
CA ARG A 38 3.95 7.36 -4.57
C ARG A 38 3.85 6.33 -3.46
N THR A 39 2.70 6.21 -2.80
CA THR A 39 2.50 5.24 -1.71
C THR A 39 2.42 3.80 -2.22
N MET A 40 1.73 3.55 -3.33
CA MET A 40 1.69 2.21 -3.95
C MET A 40 3.08 1.72 -4.35
N LYS A 41 3.92 2.60 -4.92
CA LYS A 41 5.31 2.27 -5.23
C LYS A 41 6.13 1.93 -3.98
N LYS A 42 5.96 2.69 -2.88
CA LYS A 42 6.61 2.37 -1.58
C LYS A 42 6.17 1.01 -1.02
N TRP A 43 4.96 0.57 -1.36
CA TRP A 43 4.42 -0.72 -0.96
C TRP A 43 4.76 -1.86 -1.92
N GLY A 44 5.60 -1.62 -2.93
CA GLY A 44 6.04 -2.66 -3.86
C GLY A 44 5.05 -2.98 -4.97
N TYR A 45 3.98 -2.19 -5.15
CA TYR A 45 3.11 -2.35 -6.33
C TYR A 45 3.77 -1.76 -7.57
N ALA A 46 3.53 -2.43 -8.70
CA ALA A 46 3.91 -1.93 -10.01
C ALA A 46 3.10 -0.63 -10.32
N PRO A 47 3.75 0.44 -10.83
CA PRO A 47 3.09 1.71 -11.17
C PRO A 47 1.84 1.55 -12.06
N GLU A 48 1.87 0.58 -12.96
CA GLU A 48 0.84 0.30 -13.96
C GLU A 48 -0.47 -0.15 -13.30
N VAL A 49 -0.43 -0.70 -12.08
CA VAL A 49 -1.64 -1.15 -11.37
C VAL A 49 -2.61 0.01 -11.14
N LEU A 50 -2.10 1.19 -10.79
CA LEU A 50 -2.96 2.35 -10.56
C LEU A 50 -3.44 2.95 -11.89
N ASP A 51 -2.61 2.91 -12.94
CA ASP A 51 -2.96 3.40 -14.27
C ASP A 51 -4.09 2.56 -14.88
N ASP A 52 -3.94 1.23 -14.80
CA ASP A 52 -4.93 0.23 -15.20
C ASP A 52 -6.24 0.34 -14.41
N TYR A 53 -6.21 0.97 -13.23
CA TYR A 53 -7.38 1.21 -12.41
C TYR A 53 -8.05 2.54 -12.75
N VAL A 54 -7.31 3.66 -12.67
CA VAL A 54 -7.86 5.02 -12.76
C VAL A 54 -8.39 5.32 -14.15
N VAL A 55 -7.71 4.88 -15.21
CA VAL A 55 -8.13 5.18 -16.59
C VAL A 55 -9.48 4.51 -16.90
N PRO A 56 -9.68 3.20 -16.73
CA PRO A 56 -11.00 2.59 -16.93
C PRO A 56 -12.06 3.09 -15.94
N MET A 57 -11.67 3.36 -14.69
CA MET A 57 -12.59 3.89 -13.67
C MET A 57 -13.23 5.21 -14.10
N LEU A 58 -12.49 6.09 -14.78
CA LEU A 58 -13.03 7.33 -15.33
C LEU A 58 -14.16 7.07 -16.33
N PHE A 59 -13.96 6.16 -17.29
CA PHE A 59 -14.96 5.80 -18.29
C PHE A 59 -16.17 5.10 -17.65
N ILE A 60 -15.93 4.14 -16.76
CA ILE A 60 -16.99 3.44 -16.02
C ILE A 60 -17.82 4.43 -15.18
N GLY A 61 -17.18 5.41 -14.56
CA GLY A 61 -17.87 6.47 -13.82
C GLY A 61 -18.80 7.29 -14.71
N ILE A 62 -18.34 7.70 -15.90
CA ILE A 62 -19.17 8.45 -16.86
C ILE A 62 -20.33 7.57 -17.37
N LEU A 63 -20.05 6.33 -17.75
CA LEU A 63 -21.06 5.39 -18.22
C LEU A 63 -22.11 5.09 -17.15
N GLY A 64 -21.68 4.86 -15.91
CA GLY A 64 -22.57 4.67 -14.76
C GLY A 64 -23.42 5.90 -14.49
N ALA A 65 -22.83 7.09 -14.52
CA ALA A 65 -23.55 8.34 -14.32
C ALA A 65 -24.60 8.57 -15.39
N ARG A 66 -24.29 8.23 -16.65
CA ARG A 66 -25.23 8.31 -17.77
C ARG A 66 -26.36 7.29 -17.65
N ALA A 67 -26.01 6.03 -17.39
CA ALA A 67 -26.99 4.95 -17.24
C ALA A 67 -27.99 5.27 -16.13
N TRP A 68 -27.52 5.75 -14.98
CA TRP A 68 -28.38 6.14 -13.88
C TRP A 68 -29.32 7.30 -14.23
N TYR A 69 -28.83 8.32 -14.93
CA TYR A 69 -29.66 9.43 -15.39
C TYR A 69 -30.76 8.95 -16.36
N VAL A 70 -30.40 8.10 -17.33
CA VAL A 70 -31.34 7.52 -18.30
C VAL A 70 -32.40 6.65 -17.62
N ILE A 71 -32.03 5.86 -16.61
CA ILE A 71 -32.97 5.05 -15.82
C ILE A 71 -33.96 5.95 -15.09
N PHE A 72 -33.50 7.06 -14.52
CA PHE A 72 -34.37 7.98 -13.78
C PHE A 72 -35.31 8.75 -14.70
N GLU A 73 -34.83 9.12 -15.90
CA GLU A 73 -35.59 9.82 -16.95
C GLU A 73 -36.14 8.86 -18.03
N TRP A 74 -36.44 7.61 -17.66
CA TRP A 74 -36.76 6.55 -18.63
C TRP A 74 -37.96 6.87 -19.51
N GLN A 75 -38.96 7.61 -18.98
CA GLN A 75 -40.13 8.00 -19.75
C GLN A 75 -39.74 8.80 -21.01
N TYR A 76 -38.77 9.70 -20.91
CA TYR A 76 -38.21 10.44 -22.05
C TYR A 76 -37.40 9.52 -22.95
N TYR A 77 -36.40 8.81 -22.40
CA TYR A 77 -35.48 8.02 -23.21
C TYR A 77 -36.11 6.81 -23.88
N SER A 78 -37.24 6.31 -23.36
CA SER A 78 -38.04 5.27 -24.02
C SER A 78 -38.56 5.69 -25.41
N GLN A 79 -38.65 7.00 -25.66
CA GLN A 79 -39.07 7.59 -26.93
C GLN A 79 -37.88 8.14 -27.74
N HIS A 80 -36.73 8.35 -27.10
CA HIS A 80 -35.52 8.97 -27.65
C HIS A 80 -34.28 8.07 -27.49
N MET A 81 -34.36 6.83 -27.97
CA MET A 81 -33.33 5.80 -27.76
C MET A 81 -31.94 6.21 -28.29
N ASN A 82 -31.89 6.97 -29.39
CA ASN A 82 -30.66 7.49 -29.97
C ASN A 82 -29.92 8.49 -29.05
N GLU A 83 -30.64 9.13 -28.13
CA GLU A 83 -30.07 10.12 -27.21
C GLU A 83 -29.45 9.48 -25.96
N ILE A 84 -29.67 8.18 -25.71
CA ILE A 84 -29.16 7.47 -24.52
C ILE A 84 -27.63 7.61 -24.40
N VAL A 85 -26.91 7.58 -25.51
CA VAL A 85 -25.42 7.69 -25.53
C VAL A 85 -24.91 9.13 -25.66
N ALA A 86 -25.79 10.10 -25.88
CA ALA A 86 -25.43 11.49 -26.16
C ALA A 86 -25.04 12.25 -24.87
N ILE A 87 -23.86 11.94 -24.32
CA ILE A 87 -23.34 12.55 -23.09
C ILE A 87 -23.02 14.06 -23.23
N TRP A 88 -22.86 14.55 -24.46
CA TRP A 88 -22.63 15.97 -24.75
C TRP A 88 -23.89 16.83 -24.59
N ASN A 89 -25.08 16.21 -24.53
CA ASN A 89 -26.33 16.91 -24.21
C ASN A 89 -26.51 17.13 -22.70
N GLY A 90 -25.52 16.74 -21.88
CA GLY A 90 -25.63 16.72 -20.43
C GLY A 90 -26.32 15.44 -19.92
N GLY A 91 -26.92 15.52 -18.73
CA GLY A 91 -27.64 14.38 -18.13
C GLY A 91 -26.70 13.29 -17.61
N LEU A 92 -25.89 13.65 -16.60
CA LEU A 92 -25.05 12.74 -15.85
C LEU A 92 -25.44 12.81 -14.37
N ALA A 93 -25.82 11.68 -13.79
CA ALA A 93 -26.18 11.60 -12.37
C ALA A 93 -25.02 11.00 -11.57
N ILE A 94 -24.41 11.79 -10.67
CA ILE A 94 -23.22 11.38 -9.91
C ILE A 94 -23.39 10.05 -9.15
N HIS A 95 -24.59 9.75 -8.66
CA HIS A 95 -24.91 8.50 -7.95
C HIS A 95 -24.57 7.27 -8.79
N GLY A 96 -24.91 7.28 -10.09
CA GLY A 96 -24.58 6.21 -11.01
C GLY A 96 -23.10 6.00 -11.19
N GLY A 97 -22.34 7.09 -11.28
CA GLY A 97 -20.88 7.03 -11.41
C GLY A 97 -20.21 6.47 -10.15
N LEU A 98 -20.69 6.87 -8.96
CA LEU A 98 -20.19 6.33 -7.69
C LEU A 98 -20.50 4.84 -7.53
N ILE A 99 -21.72 4.40 -7.86
CA ILE A 99 -22.12 2.99 -7.76
C ILE A 99 -21.34 2.13 -8.76
N ALA A 100 -21.32 2.52 -10.04
CA ALA A 100 -20.59 1.79 -11.07
C ALA A 100 -19.08 1.74 -10.76
N GLY A 101 -18.54 2.87 -10.30
CA GLY A 101 -17.16 2.95 -9.85
C GLY A 101 -16.86 1.99 -8.69
N PHE A 102 -17.67 1.98 -7.64
CA PHE A 102 -17.49 1.07 -6.50
C PHE A 102 -17.53 -0.41 -6.92
N ILE A 103 -18.50 -0.79 -7.75
CA ILE A 103 -18.60 -2.16 -8.29
C ILE A 103 -17.34 -2.52 -9.10
N PHE A 104 -16.88 -1.59 -9.94
CA PHE A 104 -15.66 -1.77 -10.72
C PHE A 104 -14.43 -1.91 -9.83
N SER A 105 -14.28 -1.12 -8.76
CA SER A 105 -13.18 -1.25 -7.80
C SER A 105 -13.15 -2.64 -7.15
N LEU A 106 -14.31 -3.15 -6.71
CA LEU A 106 -14.41 -4.49 -6.14
C LEU A 106 -13.99 -5.57 -7.14
N PHE A 107 -14.46 -5.47 -8.38
CA PHE A 107 -14.11 -6.39 -9.46
C PHE A 107 -12.62 -6.32 -9.81
N PHE A 108 -12.08 -5.12 -10.03
CA PHE A 108 -10.72 -4.89 -10.47
C PHE A 108 -9.69 -5.41 -9.46
N PHE A 109 -9.79 -4.96 -8.19
CA PHE A 109 -8.83 -5.37 -7.17
C PHE A 109 -8.94 -6.86 -6.84
N LYS A 110 -10.15 -7.44 -6.85
CA LYS A 110 -10.32 -8.88 -6.72
C LYS A 110 -9.62 -9.64 -7.85
N ARG A 111 -9.77 -9.20 -9.11
CA ARG A 111 -9.12 -9.82 -10.27
C ARG A 111 -7.60 -9.70 -10.22
N ARG A 112 -7.07 -8.60 -9.70
CA ARG A 112 -5.63 -8.37 -9.49
C ARG A 112 -5.09 -9.03 -8.20
N LYS A 113 -5.94 -9.72 -7.42
CA LYS A 113 -5.61 -10.28 -6.09
C LYS A 113 -5.11 -9.22 -5.09
N ILE A 114 -5.50 -7.97 -5.25
CA ILE A 114 -5.18 -6.87 -4.33
C ILE A 114 -6.35 -6.68 -3.36
N SER A 115 -6.05 -6.39 -2.11
CA SER A 115 -7.02 -6.10 -1.07
C SER A 115 -7.71 -4.78 -1.36
N PHE A 116 -9.01 -4.85 -1.67
CA PHE A 116 -9.84 -3.67 -1.84
C PHE A 116 -9.75 -2.73 -0.64
N LEU A 117 -9.79 -3.26 0.60
CA LEU A 117 -9.74 -2.43 1.81
C LEU A 117 -8.41 -1.69 1.97
N ARG A 118 -7.29 -2.31 1.58
CA ARG A 118 -5.98 -1.66 1.57
C ARG A 118 -5.95 -0.48 0.59
N MET A 119 -6.54 -0.65 -0.59
CA MET A 119 -6.67 0.41 -1.58
C MET A 119 -7.68 1.48 -1.16
N PHE A 120 -8.75 1.08 -0.48
CA PHE A 120 -9.78 1.97 0.08
C PHE A 120 -9.16 2.92 1.13
N ASP A 121 -8.29 2.41 2.01
CA ASP A 121 -7.55 3.24 2.98
C ASP A 121 -6.57 4.24 2.36
N LEU A 122 -6.07 3.92 1.17
CA LEU A 122 -5.16 4.78 0.44
C LEU A 122 -5.91 5.86 -0.35
N ILE A 123 -6.94 5.46 -1.11
CA ILE A 123 -7.59 6.33 -2.09
C ILE A 123 -8.59 7.28 -1.42
N MET A 124 -9.37 6.83 -0.43
CA MET A 124 -10.43 7.67 0.13
C MET A 124 -9.94 8.94 0.83
N PRO A 125 -8.86 8.92 1.62
CA PRO A 125 -8.33 10.16 2.18
C PRO A 125 -7.87 11.14 1.08
N THR A 126 -7.25 10.66 0.00
CA THR A 126 -6.80 11.54 -1.10
C THR A 126 -7.96 12.10 -1.92
N VAL A 127 -9.13 11.46 -1.90
CA VAL A 127 -10.36 12.02 -2.46
C VAL A 127 -10.79 13.30 -1.73
N LEU A 128 -10.59 13.43 -0.41
CA LEU A 128 -10.84 14.70 0.29
C LEU A 128 -9.97 15.83 -0.24
N LEU A 129 -8.70 15.53 -0.54
CA LEU A 129 -7.81 16.51 -1.15
C LEU A 129 -8.35 16.94 -2.52
N ALA A 130 -8.74 16.00 -3.37
CA ALA A 130 -9.34 16.32 -4.67
C ALA A 130 -10.64 17.13 -4.54
N GLN A 131 -11.50 16.79 -3.57
CA GLN A 131 -12.72 17.53 -3.27
C GLN A 131 -12.42 18.96 -2.80
N ALA A 132 -11.37 19.17 -1.99
CA ALA A 132 -10.96 20.50 -1.57
C ALA A 132 -10.64 21.40 -2.78
N PHE A 133 -9.86 20.91 -3.75
CA PHE A 133 -9.61 21.63 -5.01
C PHE A 133 -10.90 21.84 -5.82
N GLY A 134 -11.74 20.81 -5.95
CA GLY A 134 -12.99 20.90 -6.72
C GLY A 134 -13.95 21.99 -6.21
N ARG A 135 -13.95 22.30 -4.90
CA ARG A 135 -14.78 23.37 -4.33
C ARG A 135 -14.40 24.76 -4.83
N TRP A 136 -13.14 24.98 -5.16
CA TRP A 136 -12.73 26.23 -5.80
C TRP A 136 -13.32 26.37 -7.21
N GLY A 137 -13.66 25.27 -7.88
CA GLY A 137 -14.44 25.32 -9.11
C GLY A 137 -15.81 25.96 -8.88
N ASN A 138 -16.52 25.57 -7.83
CA ASN A 138 -17.83 26.15 -7.49
C ASN A 138 -17.73 27.66 -7.24
N PHE A 139 -16.64 28.11 -6.61
CA PHE A 139 -16.34 29.53 -6.41
C PHE A 139 -16.16 30.30 -7.73
N MET A 140 -15.40 29.73 -8.68
CA MET A 140 -15.21 30.34 -9.99
C MET A 140 -16.54 30.41 -10.77
N ASN A 141 -17.37 29.37 -10.68
CA ASN A 141 -18.67 29.31 -11.34
C ASN A 141 -19.77 30.14 -10.66
N GLN A 142 -19.55 30.60 -9.42
CA GLN A 142 -20.57 31.23 -8.56
C GLN A 142 -21.79 30.31 -8.39
N GLU A 143 -21.57 29.09 -7.95
CA GLU A 143 -22.63 28.10 -7.66
C GLU A 143 -22.41 27.46 -6.29
N ALA A 144 -23.40 26.69 -5.80
CA ALA A 144 -23.29 25.94 -4.54
C ALA A 144 -23.00 26.78 -3.29
N TYR A 145 -23.32 28.08 -3.33
CA TYR A 145 -23.12 29.03 -2.24
C TYR A 145 -24.25 28.98 -1.19
N GLY A 146 -23.99 29.53 -0.01
CA GLY A 146 -24.96 29.56 1.08
C GLY A 146 -25.95 30.72 1.05
N GLY A 147 -26.66 30.91 2.17
CA GLY A 147 -27.61 32.02 2.35
C GLY A 147 -26.99 33.41 2.24
N ILE A 148 -27.85 34.44 2.23
CA ILE A 148 -27.44 35.85 2.22
C ILE A 148 -26.80 36.20 3.55
N VAL A 149 -25.68 36.94 3.50
CA VAL A 149 -24.96 37.45 4.67
C VAL A 149 -24.69 38.96 4.52
N PRO A 150 -24.56 39.72 5.62
CA PRO A 150 -24.19 41.13 5.54
C PRO A 150 -22.76 41.29 5.00
N GLU A 151 -22.46 42.44 4.40
CA GLU A 151 -21.11 42.74 3.88
C GLU A 151 -20.01 42.64 4.95
N SER A 152 -20.34 43.00 6.20
CA SER A 152 -19.43 42.89 7.35
C SER A 152 -18.93 41.46 7.61
N PHE A 153 -19.65 40.43 7.12
CA PHE A 153 -19.19 39.05 7.17
C PHE A 153 -17.84 38.86 6.47
N PHE A 154 -17.58 39.65 5.41
CA PHE A 154 -16.36 39.59 4.62
C PHE A 154 -15.26 40.56 5.09
N ALA A 155 -15.41 41.22 6.25
CA ALA A 155 -14.49 42.25 6.71
C ALA A 155 -13.01 41.80 6.78
N HIS A 156 -12.77 40.52 7.08
CA HIS A 156 -11.43 39.93 7.17
C HIS A 156 -11.08 38.98 6.02
N TYR A 157 -11.94 38.90 5.01
CA TYR A 157 -11.71 38.03 3.85
C TYR A 157 -10.89 38.76 2.78
N PRO A 158 -10.04 38.05 2.03
CA PRO A 158 -9.39 38.61 0.86
C PRO A 158 -10.40 39.20 -0.13
N ALA A 159 -10.06 40.34 -0.73
CA ALA A 159 -10.94 41.07 -1.65
C ALA A 159 -11.45 40.21 -2.81
N PHE A 160 -10.62 39.30 -3.34
CA PHE A 160 -11.03 38.43 -4.45
C PHE A 160 -12.16 37.45 -4.05
N ILE A 161 -12.17 36.96 -2.80
CA ILE A 161 -13.27 36.12 -2.29
C ILE A 161 -14.51 36.98 -2.09
N LYS A 162 -14.37 38.12 -1.41
CA LYS A 162 -15.49 39.04 -1.15
C LYS A 162 -16.20 39.44 -2.45
N ASN A 163 -15.43 39.88 -3.45
CA ASN A 163 -15.96 40.38 -4.71
C ASN A 163 -16.67 39.28 -5.51
N GLN A 164 -16.07 38.08 -5.56
CA GLN A 164 -16.66 36.95 -6.30
C GLN A 164 -17.89 36.36 -5.58
N MET A 165 -18.01 36.54 -4.26
CA MET A 165 -19.17 36.10 -3.47
C MET A 165 -20.32 37.12 -3.42
N PHE A 166 -20.19 38.26 -4.11
CA PHE A 166 -21.31 39.14 -4.39
C PHE A 166 -22.05 38.63 -5.63
N ILE A 167 -23.18 37.97 -5.43
CA ILE A 167 -23.91 37.20 -6.45
C ILE A 167 -25.37 37.63 -6.42
N ASP A 168 -25.90 38.01 -7.58
CA ASP A 168 -27.28 38.45 -7.77
C ASP A 168 -27.71 39.57 -6.79
N GLY A 169 -26.82 40.55 -6.58
CA GLY A 169 -27.11 41.74 -5.76
C GLY A 169 -26.96 41.56 -4.24
N ALA A 170 -26.50 40.40 -3.77
CA ALA A 170 -26.27 40.14 -2.35
C ALA A 170 -24.96 39.38 -2.10
N TYR A 171 -24.36 39.61 -0.94
CA TYR A 171 -23.24 38.80 -0.47
C TYR A 171 -23.75 37.42 -0.01
N ARG A 172 -23.17 36.36 -0.56
CA ARG A 172 -23.53 34.97 -0.25
C ARG A 172 -22.49 34.32 0.64
N MET A 173 -22.93 33.45 1.55
CA MET A 173 -22.02 32.73 2.43
C MET A 173 -21.09 31.79 1.61
N PRO A 174 -19.76 31.82 1.84
CA PRO A 174 -18.77 31.08 1.05
C PRO A 174 -18.66 29.61 1.49
N THR A 175 -19.74 28.85 1.33
CA THR A 175 -19.80 27.40 1.64
C THR A 175 -18.71 26.59 0.93
N PHE A 176 -18.28 27.02 -0.26
CA PHE A 176 -17.15 26.41 -0.97
C PHE A 176 -15.87 26.39 -0.10
N LEU A 177 -15.59 27.49 0.61
CA LEU A 177 -14.38 27.65 1.40
C LEU A 177 -14.47 26.78 2.65
N PHE A 178 -15.63 26.77 3.30
CA PHE A 178 -15.86 25.92 4.48
C PHE A 178 -15.70 24.45 4.12
N GLU A 179 -16.34 23.98 3.04
CA GLU A 179 -16.20 22.59 2.60
C GLU A 179 -14.74 22.29 2.16
N SER A 180 -14.08 23.21 1.46
CA SER A 180 -12.67 23.05 1.07
C SER A 180 -11.75 22.90 2.27
N VAL A 181 -11.92 23.73 3.31
CA VAL A 181 -11.10 23.70 4.53
C VAL A 181 -11.40 22.43 5.32
N CYS A 182 -12.66 22.08 5.52
CA CYS A 182 -13.04 20.84 6.20
C CYS A 182 -12.49 19.59 5.49
N ASN A 183 -12.53 19.55 4.16
CA ASN A 183 -11.97 18.44 3.39
C ASN A 183 -10.44 18.36 3.55
N LEU A 184 -9.73 19.50 3.46
CA LEU A 184 -8.28 19.53 3.67
C LEU A 184 -7.90 19.10 5.10
N LEU A 185 -8.61 19.60 6.11
CA LEU A 185 -8.41 19.18 7.50
C LEU A 185 -8.69 17.69 7.70
N GLY A 186 -9.71 17.15 7.04
CA GLY A 186 -10.00 15.71 7.07
C GLY A 186 -8.89 14.88 6.44
N PHE A 187 -8.37 15.31 5.30
CA PHE A 187 -7.23 14.65 4.65
C PHE A 187 -6.01 14.63 5.59
N LEU A 188 -5.66 15.77 6.18
CA LEU A 188 -4.52 15.88 7.11
C LEU A 188 -4.75 15.05 8.38
N PHE A 189 -5.94 15.12 8.96
CA PHE A 189 -6.33 14.36 10.14
C PHE A 189 -6.23 12.86 9.89
N ILE A 190 -6.84 12.35 8.81
CA ILE A 190 -6.86 10.92 8.51
C ILE A 190 -5.43 10.42 8.24
N THR A 191 -4.67 11.16 7.43
CA THR A 191 -3.34 10.74 6.97
C THR A 191 -2.29 10.76 8.07
N PHE A 192 -2.27 11.80 8.93
CA PHE A 192 -1.18 12.01 9.88
C PHE A 192 -1.53 11.68 11.34
N ILE A 193 -2.81 11.84 11.73
CA ILE A 193 -3.24 11.67 13.12
C ILE A 193 -3.97 10.35 13.27
N PHE A 194 -5.09 10.17 12.58
CA PHE A 194 -5.93 8.99 12.72
C PHE A 194 -5.17 7.71 12.40
N ARG A 195 -4.42 7.71 11.30
CA ARG A 195 -3.61 6.58 10.91
C ARG A 195 -2.58 6.17 11.96
N LYS A 196 -1.96 7.15 12.63
CA LYS A 196 -0.91 6.90 13.61
C LYS A 196 -1.45 6.36 14.93
N TYR A 197 -2.62 6.82 15.36
CA TYR A 197 -3.12 6.55 16.72
C TYR A 197 -4.33 5.62 16.80
N TRP A 198 -5.14 5.51 15.74
CA TRP A 198 -6.42 4.79 15.78
C TRP A 198 -6.63 3.76 14.66
N TYR A 199 -5.69 3.64 13.71
CA TYR A 199 -5.75 2.60 12.68
C TYR A 199 -5.55 1.22 13.29
N LYS A 200 -6.57 0.36 13.16
CA LYS A 200 -6.58 -1.00 13.73
C LYS A 200 -6.79 -2.07 12.67
N ARG A 201 -7.54 -1.75 11.61
CA ARG A 201 -7.97 -2.69 10.56
C ARG A 201 -7.90 -2.03 9.20
N ARG A 202 -7.72 -2.85 8.16
CA ARG A 202 -7.84 -2.39 6.77
C ARG A 202 -9.26 -1.87 6.53
N GLY A 203 -9.37 -0.73 5.90
CA GLY A 203 -10.59 0.01 5.65
C GLY A 203 -10.87 1.12 6.67
N ASP A 204 -10.19 1.15 7.83
CA ASP A 204 -10.47 2.16 8.87
C ASP A 204 -10.26 3.60 8.36
N CYS A 205 -9.24 3.87 7.55
CA CYS A 205 -9.02 5.20 6.98
C CYS A 205 -10.13 5.55 5.97
N GLY A 206 -10.54 4.58 5.16
CA GLY A 206 -11.63 4.78 4.20
C GLY A 206 -13.00 4.95 4.87
N PHE A 207 -13.27 4.23 5.96
CA PHE A 207 -14.50 4.41 6.75
C PHE A 207 -14.48 5.73 7.52
N MET A 208 -13.32 6.14 8.05
CA MET A 208 -13.17 7.46 8.67
C MET A 208 -13.41 8.59 7.66
N TYR A 209 -12.99 8.43 6.40
CA TYR A 209 -13.36 9.34 5.33
C TYR A 209 -14.88 9.46 5.18
N MET A 210 -15.62 8.34 5.17
CA MET A 210 -17.08 8.38 5.03
C MET A 210 -17.75 9.13 6.18
N VAL A 211 -17.28 8.93 7.42
CA VAL A 211 -17.77 9.67 8.59
C VAL A 211 -17.44 11.15 8.46
N TRP A 212 -16.18 11.50 8.18
CA TRP A 212 -15.72 12.88 8.08
C TRP A 212 -16.44 13.66 6.97
N TYR A 213 -16.48 13.08 5.76
CA TYR A 213 -17.13 13.69 4.62
C TYR A 213 -18.64 13.75 4.81
N GLY A 214 -19.25 12.71 5.40
CA GLY A 214 -20.67 12.70 5.75
C GLY A 214 -21.04 13.86 6.68
N ILE A 215 -20.28 14.06 7.77
CA ILE A 215 -20.47 15.19 8.70
C ILE A 215 -20.31 16.53 7.97
N THR A 216 -19.19 16.70 7.26
CA THR A 216 -18.89 17.92 6.51
C THR A 216 -20.03 18.25 5.56
N ARG A 217 -20.43 17.27 4.74
CA ARG A 217 -21.48 17.45 3.74
C ARG A 217 -22.84 17.70 4.37
N PHE A 218 -23.17 17.07 5.51
CA PHE A 218 -24.44 17.30 6.21
C PHE A 218 -24.58 18.75 6.69
N VAL A 219 -23.51 19.29 7.29
CA VAL A 219 -23.47 20.66 7.83
C VAL A 219 -23.49 21.69 6.69
N ILE A 220 -22.59 21.57 5.71
CA ILE A 220 -22.51 22.51 4.58
C ILE A 220 -23.79 22.48 3.76
N GLU A 221 -24.37 21.30 3.54
CA GLU A 221 -25.63 21.20 2.81
C GLU A 221 -26.75 21.94 3.52
N GLY A 222 -26.79 21.97 4.86
CA GLY A 222 -27.75 22.76 5.63
C GLY A 222 -27.64 24.27 5.42
N MET A 223 -26.46 24.76 5.02
CA MET A 223 -26.20 26.18 4.75
C MET A 223 -26.55 26.59 3.30
N ARG A 224 -26.67 25.62 2.39
CA ARG A 224 -26.93 25.85 0.95
C ARG A 224 -28.37 26.26 0.68
N THR A 225 -28.55 26.93 -0.44
CA THR A 225 -29.85 27.45 -0.93
C THR A 225 -30.38 26.71 -2.16
N ASP A 226 -29.52 25.95 -2.84
CA ASP A 226 -29.75 25.29 -4.14
C ASP A 226 -29.77 23.75 -4.02
N SER A 227 -30.27 23.23 -2.90
CA SER A 227 -30.27 21.80 -2.59
C SER A 227 -31.27 21.00 -3.41
N LEU A 228 -30.87 19.79 -3.84
CA LEU A 228 -31.79 18.81 -4.42
C LEU A 228 -32.69 18.23 -3.32
N MET A 229 -33.99 18.47 -3.43
CA MET A 229 -35.00 18.03 -2.46
C MET A 229 -35.70 16.75 -2.92
N VAL A 230 -35.80 15.76 -2.05
CA VAL A 230 -36.62 14.55 -2.24
C VAL A 230 -37.50 14.39 -1.01
N LEU A 231 -38.82 14.30 -1.20
CA LEU A 231 -39.81 14.21 -0.11
C LEU A 231 -39.67 15.32 0.95
N GLY A 232 -39.28 16.54 0.54
CA GLY A 232 -39.07 17.67 1.45
C GLY A 232 -37.76 17.61 2.25
N LEU A 233 -36.89 16.62 2.00
CA LEU A 233 -35.59 16.48 2.64
C LEU A 233 -34.46 16.75 1.63
N ARG A 234 -33.38 17.37 2.10
CA ARG A 234 -32.18 17.59 1.27
C ARG A 234 -31.51 16.23 1.02
N THR A 235 -31.48 15.80 -0.23
CA THR A 235 -30.97 14.48 -0.63
C THR A 235 -29.54 14.25 -0.12
N ALA A 236 -28.69 15.26 -0.21
CA ALA A 236 -27.30 15.19 0.25
C ALA A 236 -27.19 14.99 1.78
N GLN A 237 -28.15 15.46 2.59
CA GLN A 237 -28.16 15.18 4.02
C GLN A 237 -28.53 13.73 4.33
N LEU A 238 -29.48 13.14 3.58
CA LEU A 238 -29.83 11.72 3.71
C LEU A 238 -28.64 10.81 3.33
N VAL A 239 -27.98 11.12 2.21
CA VAL A 239 -26.78 10.40 1.78
C VAL A 239 -25.65 10.54 2.80
N SER A 240 -25.45 11.74 3.37
CA SER A 240 -24.50 11.95 4.46
C SER A 240 -24.76 11.07 5.67
N LEU A 241 -26.01 10.96 6.11
CA LEU A 241 -26.37 10.09 7.25
C LEU A 241 -26.09 8.61 6.94
N ALA A 242 -26.38 8.17 5.72
CA ALA A 242 -26.05 6.81 5.28
C ALA A 242 -24.53 6.57 5.25
N LEU A 243 -23.75 7.52 4.72
CA LEU A 243 -22.29 7.46 4.72
C LEU A 243 -21.72 7.38 6.15
N MET A 244 -22.22 8.21 7.06
CA MET A 244 -21.82 8.18 8.47
C MET A 244 -22.17 6.84 9.12
N GLY A 245 -23.37 6.32 8.89
CA GLY A 245 -23.79 5.01 9.41
C GLY A 245 -22.89 3.87 8.95
N VAL A 246 -22.64 3.78 7.63
CA VAL A 246 -21.74 2.77 7.05
C VAL A 246 -20.31 2.95 7.56
N GLY A 247 -19.80 4.17 7.64
CA GLY A 247 -18.47 4.48 8.18
C GLY A 247 -18.32 4.05 9.65
N CYS A 248 -19.29 4.38 10.51
CA CYS A 248 -19.28 3.96 11.91
C CYS A 248 -19.32 2.43 12.06
N LEU A 249 -20.19 1.73 11.31
CA LEU A 249 -20.25 0.27 11.32
C LEU A 249 -18.92 -0.36 10.84
N GLY A 250 -18.28 0.24 9.84
CA GLY A 250 -16.96 -0.15 9.36
C GLY A 250 -15.89 -0.04 10.43
N LEU A 251 -15.79 1.12 11.10
CA LEU A 251 -14.83 1.39 12.19
C LEU A 251 -15.07 0.47 13.41
N MET A 252 -16.33 0.13 13.70
CA MET A 252 -16.68 -0.85 14.74
C MET A 252 -16.28 -2.28 14.37
N GLY A 253 -15.86 -2.53 13.11
CA GLY A 253 -15.44 -3.84 12.62
C GLY A 253 -16.60 -4.76 12.27
N VAL A 254 -17.82 -4.24 12.08
CA VAL A 254 -19.01 -5.05 11.74
C VAL A 254 -18.77 -5.81 10.43
N PHE A 255 -18.30 -5.11 9.39
CA PHE A 255 -18.05 -5.75 8.09
C PHE A 255 -16.94 -6.80 8.11
N HIS A 256 -15.92 -6.62 8.96
CA HIS A 256 -14.86 -7.62 9.15
C HIS A 256 -15.41 -8.92 9.75
N LYS A 257 -16.36 -8.81 10.69
CA LYS A 257 -17.02 -9.96 11.31
C LYS A 257 -17.99 -10.65 10.34
N THR A 258 -18.75 -9.86 9.57
CA THR A 258 -19.80 -10.39 8.68
C THR A 258 -19.25 -11.03 7.42
N PHE A 259 -18.27 -10.40 6.77
CA PHE A 259 -17.79 -10.85 5.45
C PHE A 259 -16.55 -11.73 5.50
N HIS A 260 -16.04 -12.05 6.70
CA HIS A 260 -14.85 -12.88 6.90
C HIS A 260 -13.69 -12.49 5.98
N TRP A 261 -13.38 -11.19 5.86
CA TRP A 261 -12.31 -10.67 5.00
C TRP A 261 -10.88 -11.08 5.44
N LYS A 262 -10.76 -12.00 6.40
CA LYS A 262 -9.51 -12.53 6.90
C LYS A 262 -8.92 -13.49 5.88
N LYS A 263 -7.68 -13.23 5.47
CA LYS A 263 -6.88 -14.17 4.71
C LYS A 263 -5.75 -14.69 5.59
N LYS A 264 -5.44 -15.98 5.43
CA LYS A 264 -4.23 -16.54 6.02
C LYS A 264 -3.02 -15.89 5.34
N PRO A 265 -1.97 -15.56 6.10
CA PRO A 265 -0.78 -15.02 5.51
C PRO A 265 -0.07 -16.10 4.66
N VAL A 266 0.74 -15.64 3.70
CA VAL A 266 1.87 -16.42 3.20
C VAL A 266 3.09 -16.12 4.07
N VAL A 267 3.92 -17.12 4.33
CA VAL A 267 5.16 -16.93 5.11
C VAL A 267 6.37 -17.19 4.22
N LEU A 268 7.14 -16.14 4.01
CA LEU A 268 8.38 -16.17 3.26
C LEU A 268 9.56 -16.17 4.25
N PHE A 269 10.61 -16.92 3.96
CA PHE A 269 11.76 -17.09 4.84
C PHE A 269 13.07 -16.76 4.13
N ASP A 270 13.99 -16.09 4.81
CA ASP A 270 15.40 -16.29 4.51
C ASP A 270 15.83 -17.73 4.90
N LEU A 271 16.96 -18.18 4.36
CA LEU A 271 17.48 -19.51 4.66
C LEU A 271 18.48 -19.50 5.82
N ASP A 272 19.50 -18.66 5.72
CA ASP A 272 20.73 -18.79 6.50
C ASP A 272 20.63 -17.99 7.79
N GLY A 273 20.88 -18.62 8.93
CA GLY A 273 20.61 -17.98 10.23
C GLY A 273 19.13 -17.92 10.58
N THR A 274 18.24 -18.25 9.64
CA THR A 274 16.78 -18.29 9.85
C THR A 274 16.23 -19.71 9.94
N LEU A 275 16.45 -20.54 8.91
CA LEU A 275 15.98 -21.94 8.89
C LEU A 275 17.11 -22.94 9.09
N ILE A 276 18.32 -22.56 8.67
CA ILE A 276 19.51 -23.40 8.74
C ILE A 276 20.63 -22.61 9.41
N ASP A 277 21.28 -23.21 10.40
CA ASP A 277 22.51 -22.68 10.99
C ASP A 277 23.68 -22.95 10.03
N SER A 278 23.98 -21.95 9.20
CA SER A 278 25.16 -21.99 8.33
C SER A 278 26.38 -21.33 8.96
N GLN A 279 26.24 -20.69 10.13
CA GLN A 279 27.33 -19.94 10.75
C GLN A 279 28.46 -20.89 11.17
N GLN A 280 28.12 -21.96 11.88
CA GLN A 280 29.10 -22.94 12.33
C GLN A 280 29.85 -23.57 11.15
N LEU A 281 29.12 -23.89 10.07
CA LEU A 281 29.71 -24.42 8.84
C LEU A 281 30.70 -23.41 8.21
N VAL A 282 30.32 -22.13 8.12
CA VAL A 282 31.18 -21.09 7.53
C VAL A 282 32.44 -20.88 8.37
N PHE A 283 32.30 -20.77 9.70
CA PHE A 283 33.40 -20.58 10.63
C PHE A 283 34.42 -21.71 10.53
N GLU A 284 33.93 -22.95 10.57
CA GLU A 284 34.79 -24.12 10.54
C GLU A 284 35.43 -24.32 9.16
N THR A 285 34.75 -23.93 8.08
CA THR A 285 35.35 -23.92 6.74
C THR A 285 36.53 -22.96 6.67
N PHE A 286 36.36 -21.71 7.13
CA PHE A 286 37.44 -20.72 7.15
C PHE A 286 38.60 -21.18 8.01
N ARG A 287 38.35 -21.72 9.21
CA ARG A 287 39.40 -22.26 10.08
C ARG A 287 40.19 -23.37 9.40
N ARG A 288 39.53 -24.31 8.72
CA ARG A 288 40.23 -25.38 7.98
C ARG A 288 41.05 -24.86 6.80
N VAL A 289 40.54 -23.89 6.04
CA VAL A 289 41.30 -23.23 4.97
C VAL A 289 42.54 -22.54 5.53
N PHE A 290 42.40 -21.74 6.59
CA PHE A 290 43.53 -21.04 7.21
C PHE A 290 44.52 -22.02 7.85
N LYS A 291 44.05 -23.09 8.49
CA LYS A 291 44.93 -24.13 9.02
C LYS A 291 45.75 -24.83 7.93
N GLU A 292 45.18 -25.03 6.73
CA GLU A 292 45.89 -25.64 5.59
C GLU A 292 46.89 -24.68 4.93
N LEU A 293 46.54 -23.39 4.80
CA LEU A 293 47.28 -22.45 3.95
C LEU A 293 48.08 -21.39 4.73
N LYS A 294 47.76 -21.17 5.99
CA LYS A 294 48.36 -20.17 6.88
C LYS A 294 48.32 -20.66 8.34
N PRO A 295 48.97 -21.80 8.66
CA PRO A 295 48.83 -22.48 9.95
C PRO A 295 49.25 -21.64 11.16
N ASP A 296 50.15 -20.67 10.97
CA ASP A 296 50.62 -19.76 12.02
C ASP A 296 49.62 -18.62 12.34
N TYR A 297 48.48 -18.58 11.64
CA TYR A 297 47.44 -17.56 11.83
C TYR A 297 46.12 -18.20 12.27
N GLU A 298 45.82 -18.11 13.57
CA GLU A 298 44.54 -18.56 14.11
C GLU A 298 43.49 -17.47 14.04
N LEU A 299 42.36 -17.78 13.39
CA LEU A 299 41.22 -16.87 13.29
C LEU A 299 40.43 -16.81 14.60
N SER A 300 40.30 -15.61 15.16
CA SER A 300 39.38 -15.33 16.26
C SER A 300 37.91 -15.37 15.78
N ASN A 301 36.99 -15.58 16.72
CA ASN A 301 35.56 -15.50 16.40
C ASN A 301 35.17 -14.09 15.90
N GLU A 302 35.74 -13.03 16.48
CA GLU A 302 35.44 -11.65 16.08
C GLU A 302 35.83 -11.40 14.61
N GLU A 303 36.99 -11.89 14.16
CA GLU A 303 37.40 -11.82 12.76
C GLU A 303 36.46 -12.61 11.85
N LEU A 304 36.11 -13.84 12.24
CA LEU A 304 35.18 -14.67 11.48
C LEU A 304 33.81 -13.99 11.30
N TYR A 305 33.34 -13.26 12.31
CA TYR A 305 32.13 -12.45 12.18
C TYR A 305 32.25 -11.35 11.12
N THR A 306 33.43 -10.76 10.92
CA THR A 306 33.66 -9.77 9.86
C THR A 306 33.62 -10.36 8.44
N PHE A 307 33.65 -11.70 8.31
CA PHE A 307 33.61 -12.38 7.02
C PHE A 307 32.19 -12.57 6.50
N PHE A 308 31.16 -12.31 7.31
CA PHE A 308 29.78 -12.25 6.85
C PHE A 308 29.50 -10.90 6.18
N GLY A 309 29.12 -10.93 4.91
CA GLY A 309 28.77 -9.76 4.11
C GLY A 309 29.66 -9.57 2.89
N PRO A 310 30.98 -9.42 3.05
CA PRO A 310 31.92 -9.34 1.92
C PRO A 310 31.94 -10.63 1.08
N THR A 311 32.36 -10.53 -0.19
CA THR A 311 32.57 -11.72 -1.01
C THR A 311 33.80 -12.51 -0.55
N LEU A 312 33.89 -13.79 -0.95
CA LEU A 312 35.06 -14.62 -0.60
C LEU A 312 36.35 -14.01 -1.15
N GLU A 313 36.30 -13.40 -2.34
CA GLU A 313 37.42 -12.68 -2.95
C GLU A 313 37.88 -11.54 -2.03
N VAL A 314 36.97 -10.65 -1.63
CA VAL A 314 37.30 -9.53 -0.73
C VAL A 314 37.85 -10.01 0.61
N THR A 315 37.30 -11.12 1.14
CA THR A 315 37.75 -11.68 2.41
C THR A 315 39.15 -12.28 2.28
N PHE A 316 39.41 -13.13 1.28
CA PHE A 316 40.71 -13.80 1.13
C PHE A 316 41.83 -12.86 0.68
N SER A 317 41.54 -11.84 -0.15
CA SER A 317 42.54 -10.84 -0.58
C SER A 317 43.16 -10.06 0.59
N LYS A 318 42.52 -10.02 1.78
CA LYS A 318 43.10 -9.39 2.97
C LYS A 318 44.22 -10.21 3.60
N TYR A 319 44.26 -11.51 3.36
CA TYR A 319 45.13 -12.45 4.07
C TYR A 319 46.11 -13.19 3.15
N PHE A 320 45.80 -13.25 1.85
CA PHE A 320 46.52 -14.00 0.83
C PHE A 320 46.82 -13.14 -0.40
N PRO A 321 47.91 -13.44 -1.14
CA PRO A 321 48.23 -12.78 -2.41
C PRO A 321 47.10 -12.90 -3.46
N GLU A 322 46.85 -11.83 -4.22
CA GLU A 322 45.74 -11.77 -5.21
C GLU A 322 45.78 -12.90 -6.25
N ASP A 323 46.97 -13.33 -6.67
CA ASP A 323 47.16 -14.41 -7.65
C ASP A 323 46.72 -15.79 -7.14
N GLN A 324 46.62 -15.97 -5.81
CA GLN A 324 46.22 -17.24 -5.19
C GLN A 324 44.73 -17.29 -4.83
N VAL A 325 44.07 -16.14 -4.69
CA VAL A 325 42.71 -16.00 -4.16
C VAL A 325 41.71 -16.95 -4.82
N GLN A 326 41.76 -17.08 -6.16
CA GLN A 326 40.83 -17.95 -6.87
C GLN A 326 40.99 -19.43 -6.48
N SER A 327 42.23 -19.92 -6.38
CA SER A 327 42.49 -21.31 -5.99
C SER A 327 42.09 -21.59 -4.53
N ILE A 328 42.21 -20.59 -3.65
CA ILE A 328 41.75 -20.65 -2.26
C ILE A 328 40.23 -20.70 -2.19
N ILE A 329 39.53 -19.94 -3.03
CA ILE A 329 38.06 -19.99 -3.13
C ILE A 329 37.61 -21.38 -3.58
N ASP A 330 38.29 -21.97 -4.58
CA ASP A 330 37.98 -23.32 -5.03
C ASP A 330 38.20 -24.34 -3.91
N ARG A 331 39.29 -24.20 -3.14
CA ARG A 331 39.57 -25.03 -1.96
C ARG A 331 38.53 -24.85 -0.86
N TYR A 332 38.13 -23.61 -0.57
CA TYR A 332 37.06 -23.28 0.38
C TYR A 332 35.76 -23.99 -0.02
N GLN A 333 35.37 -23.95 -1.29
CA GLN A 333 34.15 -24.60 -1.77
C GLN A 333 34.20 -26.12 -1.60
N ILE A 334 35.36 -26.75 -1.81
CA ILE A 334 35.56 -28.19 -1.60
C ILE A 334 35.40 -28.55 -0.12
N ILE A 335 36.08 -27.83 0.77
CA ILE A 335 36.01 -28.06 2.22
C ILE A 335 34.58 -27.79 2.71
N ASN A 336 33.98 -26.67 2.32
CA ASN A 336 32.61 -26.35 2.70
C ASN A 336 31.64 -27.47 2.31
N LYS A 337 31.78 -28.01 1.08
CA LYS A 337 30.97 -29.13 0.59
C LYS A 337 31.19 -30.42 1.37
N SER A 338 32.39 -30.71 1.87
CA SER A 338 32.64 -31.90 2.68
C SER A 338 32.06 -31.76 4.10
N LEU A 339 32.15 -30.57 4.69
CA LEU A 339 31.64 -30.28 6.04
C LEU A 339 30.13 -30.09 6.10
N HIS A 340 29.51 -29.78 4.97
CA HIS A 340 28.06 -29.57 4.86
C HIS A 340 27.25 -30.70 5.50
N LYS A 341 27.68 -31.97 5.37
CA LYS A 341 26.96 -33.11 5.97
C LYS A 341 27.05 -33.17 7.49
N GLU A 342 28.13 -32.66 8.08
CA GLU A 342 28.41 -32.78 9.51
C GLU A 342 27.92 -31.56 10.29
N LEU A 343 28.06 -30.36 9.72
CA LEU A 343 27.90 -29.10 10.44
C LEU A 343 26.68 -28.29 10.01
N LEU A 344 26.05 -28.60 8.87
CA LEU A 344 24.83 -27.92 8.47
C LEU A 344 23.65 -28.48 9.28
N LYS A 345 23.20 -27.73 10.29
CA LYS A 345 22.08 -28.10 11.13
C LYS A 345 20.89 -27.19 10.87
N GLU A 346 19.68 -27.74 11.04
CA GLU A 346 18.49 -26.89 11.10
C GLU A 346 18.55 -26.02 12.36
N ILE A 347 17.98 -24.82 12.24
CA ILE A 347 17.71 -23.98 13.42
C ILE A 347 16.71 -24.73 14.32
N PRO A 348 16.86 -24.67 15.65
CA PRO A 348 15.94 -25.31 16.58
C PRO A 348 14.47 -25.01 16.25
N HIS A 349 13.65 -26.06 16.25
CA HIS A 349 12.23 -26.04 15.91
C HIS A 349 11.85 -25.62 14.48
N ALA A 350 12.81 -25.43 13.55
CA ALA A 350 12.48 -25.04 12.18
C ALA A 350 11.53 -26.02 11.49
N LYS A 351 11.81 -27.33 11.59
CA LYS A 351 10.94 -28.37 11.03
C LYS A 351 9.57 -28.43 11.71
N GLU A 352 9.52 -28.42 13.04
CA GLU A 352 8.26 -28.45 13.80
C GLU A 352 7.37 -27.24 13.47
N MET A 353 7.99 -26.06 13.31
CA MET A 353 7.31 -24.84 12.89
C MET A 353 6.72 -24.99 11.49
N LEU A 354 7.49 -25.47 10.51
CA LEU A 354 7.01 -25.66 9.13
C LEU A 354 5.90 -26.72 9.05
N GLU A 355 6.00 -27.81 9.82
CA GLU A 355 4.92 -28.78 9.97
C GLU A 355 3.64 -28.15 10.54
N GLY A 356 3.79 -27.27 11.54
CA GLY A 356 2.69 -26.50 12.11
C GLY A 356 2.03 -25.56 11.10
N LEU A 357 2.81 -24.80 10.34
CA LEU A 357 2.30 -23.93 9.28
C LEU A 357 1.56 -24.72 8.19
N LYS A 358 2.10 -25.87 7.78
CA LYS A 358 1.47 -26.77 6.81
C LYS A 358 0.15 -27.35 7.31
N LYS A 359 0.06 -27.75 8.59
CA LYS A 359 -1.20 -28.18 9.23
C LYS A 359 -2.26 -27.08 9.22
N GLU A 360 -1.83 -25.82 9.32
CA GLU A 360 -2.70 -24.65 9.20
C GLU A 360 -2.96 -24.24 7.74
N ASN A 361 -2.52 -25.02 6.74
CA ASN A 361 -2.67 -24.72 5.31
C ASN A 361 -2.09 -23.33 4.93
N ILE A 362 -0.94 -22.98 5.51
CA ILE A 362 -0.18 -21.76 5.20
C ILE A 362 0.90 -22.12 4.18
N GLN A 363 0.92 -21.39 3.07
CA GLN A 363 1.95 -21.57 2.05
C GLN A 363 3.27 -20.95 2.50
N CYS A 364 4.37 -21.61 2.15
CA CYS A 364 5.71 -21.17 2.51
C CYS A 364 6.63 -21.11 1.29
N ALA A 365 7.56 -20.15 1.29
CA ALA A 365 8.63 -20.08 0.32
C ALA A 365 9.94 -19.56 0.91
N VAL A 366 11.04 -19.87 0.24
CA VAL A 366 12.39 -19.43 0.63
C VAL A 366 12.91 -18.40 -0.35
N VAL A 367 13.49 -17.32 0.17
CA VAL A 367 14.08 -16.22 -0.60
C VAL A 367 15.46 -15.87 -0.03
N SER A 368 16.53 -16.33 -0.68
CA SER A 368 17.91 -16.16 -0.22
C SER A 368 18.80 -15.49 -1.27
N ASN A 369 19.74 -14.65 -0.84
CA ASN A 369 20.77 -14.08 -1.73
C ASN A 369 21.84 -15.11 -2.13
N LYS A 370 21.82 -16.34 -1.58
CA LYS A 370 22.75 -17.42 -1.95
C LYS A 370 22.39 -18.06 -3.27
N ARG A 371 23.38 -18.72 -3.89
CA ARG A 371 23.19 -19.48 -5.13
C ARG A 371 22.10 -20.54 -4.97
N ILE A 372 21.19 -20.64 -5.95
CA ILE A 372 20.00 -21.50 -5.87
C ILE A 372 20.35 -22.97 -5.61
N GLU A 373 21.46 -23.46 -6.18
CA GLU A 373 21.93 -24.83 -5.95
C GLU A 373 22.33 -25.06 -4.50
N VAL A 374 22.94 -24.07 -3.84
CA VAL A 374 23.34 -24.12 -2.43
C VAL A 374 22.10 -24.10 -1.53
N VAL A 375 21.12 -23.24 -1.85
CA VAL A 375 19.84 -23.15 -1.14
C VAL A 375 19.09 -24.49 -1.19
N LYS A 376 18.88 -25.04 -2.40
CA LYS A 376 18.19 -26.33 -2.58
C LYS A 376 18.93 -27.48 -1.91
N ARG A 377 20.26 -27.49 -1.96
CA ARG A 377 21.07 -28.51 -1.29
C ARG A 377 20.91 -28.43 0.23
N GLY A 378 20.98 -27.23 0.80
CA GLY A 378 20.79 -27.02 2.24
C GLY A 378 19.42 -27.51 2.69
N LEU A 379 18.35 -27.10 1.99
CA LEU A 379 16.99 -27.55 2.28
C LEU A 379 16.84 -29.09 2.23
N LYS A 380 17.38 -29.74 1.20
CA LYS A 380 17.34 -31.21 1.07
C LYS A 380 18.11 -31.93 2.18
N GLN A 381 19.28 -31.41 2.56
CA GLN A 381 20.10 -32.01 3.60
C GLN A 381 19.43 -31.90 4.97
N SER A 382 18.75 -30.79 5.24
CA SER A 382 17.98 -30.59 6.47
C SER A 382 16.58 -31.21 6.42
N GLY A 383 16.18 -31.82 5.29
CA GLY A 383 14.84 -32.41 5.12
C GLY A 383 13.69 -31.38 5.14
N LEU A 384 13.97 -30.12 4.81
CA LEU A 384 13.02 -29.01 4.84
C LEU A 384 12.41 -28.70 3.45
N ASP A 385 12.96 -29.25 2.37
CA ASP A 385 12.55 -28.96 1.00
C ASP A 385 11.08 -29.29 0.71
N VAL A 386 10.52 -30.28 1.40
CA VAL A 386 9.12 -30.74 1.26
C VAL A 386 8.07 -29.75 1.80
N TYR A 387 8.49 -28.66 2.43
CA TYR A 387 7.62 -27.63 3.02
C TYR A 387 7.49 -26.38 2.16
N PHE A 388 8.25 -26.26 1.06
CA PHE A 388 8.29 -25.04 0.25
C PHE A 388 7.82 -25.29 -1.17
N ASP A 389 6.80 -24.54 -1.60
CA ASP A 389 6.30 -24.60 -2.98
C ASP A 389 7.21 -23.79 -3.92
N VAL A 390 7.89 -22.76 -3.39
CA VAL A 390 8.75 -21.84 -4.14
C VAL A 390 10.07 -21.64 -3.41
N VAL A 391 11.17 -21.68 -4.16
CA VAL A 391 12.53 -21.44 -3.66
C VAL A 391 13.27 -20.52 -4.64
N LEU A 392 13.65 -19.35 -4.14
CA LEU A 392 14.42 -18.34 -4.86
C LEU A 392 15.83 -18.19 -4.28
N GLY A 393 16.80 -18.08 -5.17
CA GLY A 393 18.22 -17.90 -4.95
C GLY A 393 18.80 -16.90 -5.96
N LYS A 394 20.09 -16.57 -5.84
CA LYS A 394 20.76 -15.52 -6.63
C LYS A 394 20.45 -15.56 -8.14
N GLU A 395 20.46 -16.74 -8.76
CA GLU A 395 20.30 -16.89 -10.21
C GLU A 395 18.85 -16.72 -10.70
N ASN A 396 17.84 -16.88 -9.84
CA ASN A 396 16.43 -16.69 -10.17
C ASN A 396 15.76 -15.57 -9.33
N LEU A 397 16.57 -14.74 -8.68
CA LEU A 397 16.13 -13.50 -8.04
C LEU A 397 16.19 -12.34 -9.03
N PRO A 398 15.16 -11.47 -9.12
CA PRO A 398 15.24 -10.27 -9.96
C PRO A 398 16.36 -9.33 -9.47
N GLU A 399 16.37 -9.03 -8.17
CA GLU A 399 17.42 -8.27 -7.50
C GLU A 399 17.67 -8.84 -6.09
N PRO A 400 18.91 -8.73 -5.57
CA PRO A 400 19.21 -9.17 -4.22
C PRO A 400 18.58 -8.27 -3.16
N LYS A 401 18.33 -8.84 -1.98
CA LYS A 401 17.94 -8.07 -0.78
C LYS A 401 19.03 -7.02 -0.49
N PRO A 402 18.67 -5.77 -0.14
CA PRO A 402 17.40 -5.31 0.46
C PRO A 402 16.28 -4.90 -0.53
N SER A 403 16.41 -5.20 -1.82
CA SER A 403 15.28 -5.06 -2.76
C SER A 403 14.13 -6.00 -2.37
N ALA A 404 12.88 -5.54 -2.52
CA ALA A 404 11.70 -6.36 -2.26
C ALA A 404 11.32 -7.27 -3.44
N SER A 405 11.96 -7.09 -4.60
CA SER A 405 11.57 -7.74 -5.86
C SER A 405 11.53 -9.27 -5.76
N GLY A 406 12.50 -9.87 -5.06
CA GLY A 406 12.51 -11.31 -4.80
C GLY A 406 11.32 -11.81 -3.97
N LEU A 407 10.90 -11.04 -2.96
CA LEU A 407 9.77 -11.40 -2.10
C LEU A 407 8.43 -11.25 -2.85
N ILE A 408 8.31 -10.20 -3.66
CA ILE A 408 7.16 -9.99 -4.55
C ILE A 408 7.08 -11.14 -5.56
N GLU A 409 8.20 -11.53 -6.16
CA GLU A 409 8.25 -12.64 -7.11
C GLU A 409 7.89 -13.97 -6.46
N ALA A 410 8.33 -14.22 -5.22
CA ALA A 410 7.89 -15.40 -4.47
C ALA A 410 6.36 -15.42 -4.28
N CYS A 411 5.74 -14.29 -3.95
CA CYS A 411 4.27 -14.19 -3.86
C CYS A 411 3.59 -14.47 -5.21
N ASN A 412 4.14 -13.95 -6.32
CA ASN A 412 3.61 -14.17 -7.66
C ASN A 412 3.63 -15.66 -8.05
N LEU A 413 4.76 -16.34 -7.80
CA LEU A 413 4.95 -17.77 -8.05
C LEU A 413 4.05 -18.64 -7.16
N LEU A 414 3.78 -18.20 -5.93
CA LEU A 414 2.78 -18.82 -5.04
C LEU A 414 1.33 -18.49 -5.44
N HIS A 415 1.14 -17.68 -6.47
CA HIS A 415 -0.16 -17.21 -6.94
C HIS A 415 -0.98 -16.49 -5.87
N THR A 416 -0.31 -15.81 -4.95
CA THR A 416 -0.93 -15.06 -3.84
C THR A 416 -0.61 -13.57 -3.91
N SER A 417 -1.31 -12.79 -3.09
CA SER A 417 -1.04 -11.36 -2.93
C SER A 417 0.08 -11.16 -1.92
N HIS A 418 0.94 -10.17 -2.18
CA HIS A 418 1.88 -9.70 -1.16
C HIS A 418 1.21 -8.85 -0.06
N ASP A 419 -0.09 -8.59 -0.18
CA ASP A 419 -0.84 -7.89 0.86
C ASP A 419 -0.82 -8.63 2.18
N ASP A 420 -0.91 -9.96 2.14
CA ASP A 420 -0.97 -10.78 3.34
C ASP A 420 0.30 -11.61 3.49
N CYS A 421 1.45 -10.94 3.53
CA CYS A 421 2.76 -11.57 3.56
C CYS A 421 3.49 -11.31 4.88
N ILE A 422 4.00 -12.39 5.49
CA ILE A 422 4.98 -12.33 6.56
C ILE A 422 6.34 -12.70 5.95
N TYR A 423 7.36 -11.90 6.26
CA TYR A 423 8.74 -12.25 5.91
C TYR A 423 9.58 -12.40 7.17
N VAL A 424 10.27 -13.53 7.28
CA VAL A 424 11.11 -13.89 8.43
C VAL A 424 12.56 -13.91 7.99
N GLY A 425 13.42 -13.18 8.68
CA GLY A 425 14.85 -13.14 8.39
C GLY A 425 15.68 -12.73 9.61
N ASP A 426 16.99 -12.96 9.53
CA ASP A 426 17.92 -12.81 10.65
C ASP A 426 18.76 -11.54 10.58
N ASN A 427 18.70 -10.81 9.46
CA ASN A 427 19.54 -9.65 9.21
C ASN A 427 18.73 -8.39 8.88
N VAL A 428 19.40 -7.23 8.89
CA VAL A 428 18.76 -5.93 8.63
C VAL A 428 18.26 -5.82 7.18
N ALA A 429 18.97 -6.41 6.21
CA ALA A 429 18.58 -6.36 4.80
C ALA A 429 17.24 -7.08 4.57
N ASP A 430 16.97 -8.14 5.33
CA ASP A 430 15.70 -8.85 5.33
C ASP A 430 14.54 -7.97 5.78
N ILE A 431 14.72 -7.27 6.90
CA ILE A 431 13.69 -6.38 7.43
C ILE A 431 13.42 -5.25 6.44
N VAL A 432 14.47 -4.66 5.86
CA VAL A 432 14.32 -3.60 4.85
C VAL A 432 13.63 -4.12 3.59
N ALA A 433 13.94 -5.33 3.12
CA ALA A 433 13.29 -5.93 1.95
C ALA A 433 11.79 -6.12 2.17
N ALA A 434 11.37 -6.67 3.32
CA ALA A 434 9.96 -6.80 3.68
C ALA A 434 9.25 -5.44 3.75
N LYS A 435 9.92 -4.45 4.33
CA LYS A 435 9.42 -3.08 4.41
C LYS A 435 9.22 -2.43 3.05
N ASN A 436 10.12 -2.66 2.09
CA ASN A 436 10.02 -2.11 0.75
C ASN A 436 8.81 -2.63 -0.07
N MET A 437 8.07 -3.61 0.46
CA MET A 437 6.77 -4.06 -0.05
C MET A 437 5.64 -3.96 1.00
N ALA A 438 5.91 -3.26 2.11
CA ALA A 438 5.05 -3.14 3.28
C ALA A 438 4.48 -4.48 3.77
N ALA A 439 5.26 -5.55 3.68
CA ALA A 439 4.96 -6.85 4.28
C ALA A 439 5.22 -6.83 5.80
N TYR A 440 4.59 -7.75 6.53
CA TYR A 440 4.82 -7.89 7.96
C TYR A 440 6.20 -8.50 8.22
N SER A 441 7.13 -7.69 8.73
CA SER A 441 8.51 -8.10 8.94
C SER A 441 8.72 -8.74 10.32
N VAL A 442 9.34 -9.91 10.35
CA VAL A 442 9.69 -10.64 11.56
C VAL A 442 11.21 -10.85 11.59
N GLY A 443 11.86 -10.19 12.55
CA GLY A 443 13.27 -10.44 12.84
C GLY A 443 13.41 -11.68 13.71
N PHE A 444 14.22 -12.65 13.30
CA PHE A 444 14.52 -13.85 14.06
C PHE A 444 15.99 -13.85 14.50
N SER A 445 16.25 -14.09 15.79
CA SER A 445 17.59 -14.42 16.26
C SER A 445 17.55 -15.04 17.65
N VAL A 446 18.31 -16.13 17.83
CA VAL A 446 18.57 -16.73 19.16
C VAL A 446 19.60 -15.93 19.96
N ASP A 447 20.49 -15.20 19.29
CA ASP A 447 21.49 -14.32 19.90
C ASP A 447 20.90 -12.95 20.26
N GLU A 448 21.17 -12.50 21.49
CA GLU A 448 20.62 -11.25 22.03
C GLU A 448 21.18 -10.01 21.35
N LYS A 449 22.49 -9.99 21.01
CA LYS A 449 23.11 -8.83 20.35
C LYS A 449 22.57 -8.65 18.93
N GLN A 450 22.40 -9.75 18.20
CA GLN A 450 21.79 -9.72 16.87
C GLN A 450 20.31 -9.30 16.93
N ARG A 451 19.56 -9.72 17.96
CA ARG A 451 18.19 -9.19 18.20
C ARG A 451 18.18 -7.68 18.42
N GLU A 452 19.11 -7.12 19.20
CA GLU A 452 19.21 -5.67 19.37
C GLU A 452 19.54 -4.94 18.06
N ALA A 453 20.40 -5.52 17.21
CA ALA A 453 20.66 -4.98 15.88
C ALA A 453 19.40 -4.99 14.99
N LEU A 454 18.63 -6.09 15.01
CA LEU A 454 17.37 -6.20 14.29
C LEU A 454 16.34 -5.16 14.75
N LYS A 455 16.24 -4.89 16.06
CA LYS A 455 15.33 -3.87 16.60
C LYS A 455 15.58 -2.48 16.02
N GLN A 456 16.82 -2.14 15.66
CA GLN A 456 17.15 -0.85 15.03
C GLN A 456 16.52 -0.70 13.63
N ALA A 457 16.34 -1.80 12.90
CA ALA A 457 15.60 -1.83 11.64
C ALA A 457 14.08 -1.68 11.81
N LYS A 458 13.59 -1.68 13.07
CA LYS A 458 12.18 -1.55 13.48
C LYS A 458 11.25 -2.56 12.79
N PRO A 459 11.53 -3.88 12.84
CA PRO A 459 10.62 -4.88 12.31
C PRO A 459 9.27 -4.83 13.02
N CYS A 460 8.23 -5.41 12.41
CA CYS A 460 6.91 -5.48 13.04
C CYS A 460 6.93 -6.36 14.30
N LYS A 461 7.74 -7.43 14.30
CA LYS A 461 7.97 -8.29 15.46
C LYS A 461 9.41 -8.80 15.48
N VAL A 462 9.94 -9.06 16.67
CA VAL A 462 11.20 -9.79 16.86
C VAL A 462 10.88 -11.05 17.67
N ILE A 463 11.40 -12.20 17.23
CA ILE A 463 11.22 -13.49 17.88
C ILE A 463 12.59 -14.16 18.10
N ASP A 464 12.68 -14.97 19.13
CA ASP A 464 13.84 -15.79 19.49
C ASP A 464 13.60 -17.30 19.35
N ASP A 465 12.34 -17.70 19.12
CA ASP A 465 11.93 -19.07 18.80
C ASP A 465 10.96 -19.05 17.61
N LEU A 466 11.26 -19.86 16.58
CA LEU A 466 10.43 -19.99 15.38
C LEU A 466 9.02 -20.50 15.70
N MET A 467 8.83 -21.25 16.79
CA MET A 467 7.50 -21.72 17.21
C MET A 467 6.52 -20.59 17.51
N GLN A 468 7.00 -19.36 17.77
CA GLN A 468 6.16 -18.18 17.94
C GLN A 468 5.44 -17.75 16.65
N LEU A 469 5.87 -18.24 15.47
CA LEU A 469 5.20 -17.96 14.20
C LEU A 469 3.82 -18.61 14.10
N ILE A 470 3.64 -19.82 14.66
CA ILE A 470 2.35 -20.52 14.61
C ILE A 470 1.23 -19.73 15.33
N PRO A 471 1.36 -19.36 16.62
CA PRO A 471 0.35 -18.56 17.29
C PRO A 471 0.22 -17.18 16.65
N LEU A 472 1.32 -16.56 16.19
CA LEU A 472 1.27 -15.29 15.45
C LEU A 472 0.35 -15.41 14.25
N CYS A 473 0.53 -16.40 13.38
CA CYS A 473 -0.30 -16.57 12.17
C CYS A 473 -1.79 -16.84 12.46
N LYS A 474 -2.15 -17.16 13.71
CA LYS A 474 -3.53 -17.33 14.19
C LYS A 474 -4.14 -16.05 14.74
N GLU A 475 -3.32 -15.04 15.04
CA GLU A 475 -3.79 -13.74 15.53
C GLU A 475 -4.63 -13.00 14.47
N ASP A 476 -5.54 -12.16 14.94
CA ASP A 476 -6.32 -11.27 14.08
C ASP A 476 -5.48 -10.03 13.73
N HIS A 477 -4.52 -10.21 12.82
CA HIS A 477 -3.50 -9.21 12.51
C HIS A 477 -3.59 -8.69 11.07
N ILE A 478 -3.26 -7.40 10.86
CA ILE A 478 -2.99 -6.86 9.53
C ILE A 478 -1.58 -7.25 9.12
N TRP A 479 -1.43 -8.10 8.11
CA TRP A 479 -0.12 -8.53 7.62
C TRP A 479 0.59 -7.47 6.75
N SER A 480 0.60 -6.23 7.21
CA SER A 480 1.27 -5.12 6.55
C SER A 480 2.03 -4.26 7.56
N ASP A 481 3.16 -3.73 7.13
CA ASP A 481 3.91 -2.76 7.93
C ASP A 481 3.22 -1.40 7.87
N ASN A 482 2.58 -1.02 8.98
CA ASN A 482 1.83 0.23 9.10
C ASN A 482 2.73 1.46 9.30
N THR A 483 4.05 1.31 9.32
CA THR A 483 4.98 2.45 9.41
C THR A 483 5.30 3.08 8.04
N ILE A 484 4.90 2.45 6.94
CA ILE A 484 5.40 2.73 5.57
C ILE A 484 4.37 3.48 4.72
N TRP A 485 3.73 4.49 5.30
CA TRP A 485 2.74 5.30 4.60
C TRP A 485 3.35 6.57 3.96
#